data_AF-A0A7J9FG19-F1
#
_entry.id   AF-A0A7J9FG19-F1
#
_cell.length_a   1.000
_cell.length_b   1.000
_cell.length_c   1.000
_cell.angle_alpha   90.00
_cell.angle_beta   90.00
_cell.angle_gamma   90.00
#
_symmetry.space_group_name_H-M   'P 1'
#
loop_
_entity.id
_entity.type
_entity.pdbx_description
1 polymer ?
#
loop_
_entity_poly.entity_id
_entity_poly.type
_entity_poly.pdbx_seq_one_letter_code
_entity_poly.pdbx_strand_id
1 'polypeptide(L)' 'MRHECMSWCPPTGSVVKLNFDAAFNESREKSVSGVVVRNVSGEVLAFETVVHGEVAF' A
#
# COMPACT_ATOMS: atom_id res chain seq x y z
N MET A 1 6.22 26.66 14.96
CA MET A 1 6.65 25.27 15.20
C MET A 1 6.84 24.63 13.84
N ARG A 2 8.07 24.27 13.45
CA ARG A 2 8.30 23.51 12.21
C ARG A 2 7.95 22.06 12.53
N HIS A 3 7.01 21.49 11.78
CA HIS A 3 6.85 20.04 11.78
C HIS A 3 8.15 19.45 11.24
N GLU A 4 8.91 18.75 12.09
CA GLU A 4 9.96 17.88 11.60
C GLU A 4 9.29 16.85 10.69
N CYS A 5 9.55 16.96 9.39
CA CYS A 5 9.15 15.94 8.43
C CYS A 5 10.04 14.74 8.73
N MET A 6 9.57 13.83 9.57
CA MET A 6 10.22 12.54 9.78
C MET A 6 10.16 11.80 8.44
N SER A 7 11.26 11.85 7.69
CA SER A 7 11.40 11.05 6.49
C SER A 7 11.37 9.58 6.89
N TRP A 8 10.61 8.79 6.14
CA TRP A 8 10.57 7.35 6.35
C TRP A 8 11.97 6.76 6.10
N CYS A 9 12.50 6.02 7.09
CA CYS A 9 13.76 5.29 6.97
C CYS A 9 13.48 3.82 6.58
N PRO A 10 14.26 3.23 5.67
CA PRO A 10 14.12 1.82 5.34
C PRO A 10 14.46 0.92 6.53
N PRO A 11 13.69 -0.16 6.77
CA PRO A 11 14.02 -1.12 7.81
C PRO A 11 15.35 -1.82 7.46
N THR A 12 16.12 -2.18 8.48
CA THR A 12 17.39 -2.91 8.33
C THR A 12 17.21 -4.40 8.60
N GLY A 13 18.02 -5.25 7.96
CA GLY A 13 17.99 -6.70 8.16
C GLY A 13 17.00 -7.43 7.26
N SER A 14 16.55 -8.62 7.67
CA SER A 14 15.63 -9.49 6.91
C SER A 14 14.17 -9.06 6.99
N VAL A 15 13.90 -7.75 6.87
CA VAL A 15 12.57 -7.16 6.96
C VAL A 15 12.17 -6.58 5.61
N VAL A 16 10.89 -6.69 5.28
CA VAL A 16 10.30 -6.10 4.07
C VAL A 16 9.35 -4.97 4.43
N LYS A 17 9.27 -3.94 3.59
CA LYS A 17 8.25 -2.89 3.69
C LYS A 17 7.01 -3.32 2.92
N LEU A 18 5.87 -3.39 3.60
CA LEU A 18 4.57 -3.60 2.98
C LEU A 18 3.81 -2.27 2.94
N ASN A 19 3.47 -1.79 1.75
CA ASN A 19 2.58 -0.66 1.57
C ASN A 19 1.26 -1.20 1.04
N PHE A 20 0.14 -0.77 1.59
CA PHE A 20 -1.19 -1.17 1.15
C PHE A 20 -2.07 0.07 1.03
N ASP A 21 -3.03 0.02 0.11
CA ASP A 21 -4.05 1.05 -0.04
C ASP A 21 -5.34 0.44 -0.63
N ALA A 22 -6.45 1.14 -0.46
CA ALA A 22 -7.71 0.78 -1.06
C ALA A 22 -8.51 2.01 -1.48
N ALA A 23 -9.24 1.88 -2.59
CA ALA A 23 -10.14 2.90 -3.09
C ALA A 23 -11.52 2.30 -3.35
N PHE A 24 -12.57 3.07 -3.08
CA PHE A 24 -13.96 2.69 -3.36
C PHE A 24 -14.61 3.72 -4.29
N ASN A 25 -15.37 3.22 -5.26
CA ASN A 25 -16.20 4.00 -6.14
C ASN A 25 -17.67 3.66 -5.86
N GLU A 26 -18.32 4.54 -5.11
CA GLU A 26 -19.73 4.41 -4.71
C GLU A 26 -20.68 4.37 -5.90
N SER A 27 -20.49 5.22 -6.91
CA SER A 27 -21.35 5.26 -8.09
C SER A 27 -21.35 3.96 -8.92
N ARG A 28 -20.35 3.09 -8.69
CA ARG A 28 -20.18 1.83 -9.41
C ARG A 28 -20.15 0.60 -8.49
N GLU A 29 -20.32 0.78 -7.18
CA GLU A 29 -20.22 -0.28 -6.16
C GLU A 29 -18.96 -1.15 -6.34
N LYS A 30 -17.84 -0.51 -6.66
CA LYS A 30 -16.57 -1.19 -6.94
C LYS A 30 -15.50 -0.71 -6.00
N SER A 31 -14.73 -1.64 -5.46
CA SER A 31 -13.50 -1.31 -4.73
C SER A 31 -12.28 -1.89 -5.42
N VAL A 32 -11.14 -1.30 -5.14
CA VAL A 32 -9.83 -1.83 -5.51
C VAL A 32 -8.95 -1.79 -4.27
N SER A 33 -8.26 -2.88 -3.99
CA SER A 33 -7.23 -2.95 -2.95
C SER A 33 -5.90 -3.34 -3.58
N GLY A 34 -4.82 -2.77 -3.09
CA GLY A 34 -3.48 -3.06 -3.58
C GLY A 34 -2.46 -3.17 -2.47
N VAL A 35 -1.43 -3.97 -2.72
CA VAL A 35 -0.26 -4.12 -1.84
C VAL A 35 1.03 -4.15 -2.66
N VAL A 36 2.09 -3.56 -2.12
CA VAL A 36 3.45 -3.61 -2.68
C VAL A 36 4.44 -3.91 -1.57
N VAL A 37 5.19 -5.00 -1.73
CA VAL A 37 6.25 -5.45 -0.83
C VAL A 37 7.61 -5.08 -1.41
N ARG A 38 8.44 -4.39 -0.61
CA ARG A 38 9.79 -3.96 -1.01
C ARG A 38 10.84 -4.47 -0.03
N ASN A 39 12.03 -4.77 -0.55
CA ASN A 39 13.19 -5.06 0.29
C ASN A 39 13.84 -3.76 0.82
N VAL A 40 14.94 -3.92 1.57
CA VAL A 40 15.69 -2.81 2.18
C VAL A 40 16.34 -1.87 1.15
N SER A 41 16.61 -2.35 -0.07
CA SER A 41 17.10 -1.56 -1.20
C SER A 41 15.98 -0.80 -1.93
N GLY A 42 14.72 -1.02 -1.55
CA GLY A 42 13.54 -0.43 -2.19
C GLY A 42 13.03 -1.20 -3.42
N GLU A 43 13.65 -2.33 -3.76
CA GLU A 43 13.25 -3.19 -4.88
C GLU A 43 11.94 -3.90 -4.55
N VAL A 44 11.05 -4.01 -5.53
CA VAL A 44 9.75 -4.69 -5.35
C VAL A 44 9.98 -6.20 -5.39
N LEU A 45 9.60 -6.88 -4.32
CA LEU A 45 9.64 -8.34 -4.21
C LEU A 45 8.33 -8.98 -4.66
N ALA A 46 7.20 -8.33 -4.34
CA ALA A 46 5.86 -8.79 -4.69
C ALA A 46 4.90 -7.62 -4.73
N PHE A 47 3.83 -7.77 -5.49
CA PHE A 47 2.69 -6.86 -5.48
C PHE A 47 1.43 -7.63 -5.84
N GLU A 48 0.28 -7.13 -5.39
CA GLU A 48 -1.02 -7.65 -5.80
C GLU A 48 -2.03 -6.51 -5.85
N THR A 49 -2.93 -6.57 -6.83
CA THR A 49 -4.06 -5.66 -6.97
C THR A 49 -5.30 -6.49 -7.22
N VAL A 50 -6.32 -6.29 -6.40
CA VAL A 50 -7.61 -6.98 -6.51
C VAL A 50 -8.71 -5.95 -6.75
N VAL A 51 -9.49 -6.18 -7.80
CA VAL A 51 -10.70 -5.41 -8.10
C VAL A 51 -11.90 -6.21 -7.58
N HIS A 52 -12.68 -5.60 -6.72
CA HIS A 52 -13.89 -6.18 -6.16
C HIS A 52 -15.11 -5.49 -6.78
N GLY A 53 -16.06 -6.28 -7.27
CA GLY A 53 -17.36 -5.79 -7.73
C GLY A 53 -18.45 -6.08 -6.70
N GLU A 54 -19.56 -5.35 -6.79
CA GLU A 54 -20.76 -5.56 -5.96
C GLU A 54 -20.45 -5.43 -4.47
N VAL A 55 -19.58 -4.46 -4.13
CA VAL A 55 -19.20 -4.19 -2.75
C VAL A 55 -20.31 -3.34 -2.13
N ALA A 56 -21.28 -4.02 -1.50
CA ALA A 56 -22.34 -3.40 -0.71
C ALA A 56 -21.83 -3.09 0.71
N PHE A 57 -22.20 -1.91 1.23
CA PHE A 57 -21.97 -1.49 2.61
C PHE A 57 -23.19 -1.77 3.49
#